data_AF-A0A535CUZ5-F1
#
_entry.id   AF-A0A535CUZ5-F1
#
_cell.length_a   1.000
_cell.length_b   1.000
_cell.length_c   1.000
_cell.angle_alpha   90.00
_cell.angle_beta   90.00
_cell.angle_gamma   90.00
#
_symmetry.space_group_name_H-M   'P 1'
#
loop_
_entity.id
_entity.type
_entity.pdbx_description
1 polymer ?
#
loop_
_entity_poly.entity_id
_entity_poly.type
_entity_poly.pdbx_seq_one_letter_code
_entity_poly.pdbx_strand_id
1 'polypeptide(L)'
;AGAATDVTVDDPLPSGTGVDWSIDTQPAQGSCTITGAAGSQTLTCSLGTLESGASVFVHITSGTSFDPNADYTQTNQGLPIGFPLPNTATVSASNAPSASSSATIVVQAPVLAITKTADAAAVTVGDKVGFTIVVSNSDADGTGLAKSVSVNDPLPAGSGADWSIDTQPAQGSCSIAGPVGNQTLSCALGDMKPGDSLSVHITGTTTQVTSETYPQTLANTATAQPTNGSGVSASAKIDILAGAVLAVPATGLPFPWVGMLIILAGLGTIAAGMFRYRFRRRHA
;
A
#
# COMPACT_ATOMS: atom_id res chain seq x y z
N ALA A 1 -42.28 -30.62 31.69
CA ALA A 1 -41.23 -30.54 32.73
C ALA A 1 -41.65 -29.46 33.73
N GLY A 2 -41.06 -29.43 34.93
CA GLY A 2 -41.30 -28.34 35.91
C GLY A 2 -40.43 -27.11 35.62
N ALA A 3 -40.61 -26.04 36.40
CA ALA A 3 -39.77 -24.84 36.32
C ALA A 3 -38.33 -25.11 36.80
N ALA A 4 -37.35 -24.44 36.19
CA ALA A 4 -35.95 -24.45 36.63
C ALA A 4 -35.72 -23.28 37.58
N THR A 5 -35.13 -23.53 38.76
CA THR A 5 -34.95 -22.52 39.80
C THR A 5 -33.49 -22.08 39.90
N ASP A 6 -33.28 -20.83 40.35
CA ASP A 6 -31.96 -20.21 40.52
C ASP A 6 -31.05 -20.37 39.29
N VAL A 7 -31.61 -20.11 38.12
CA VAL A 7 -30.91 -20.29 36.85
C VAL A 7 -29.82 -19.23 36.71
N THR A 8 -28.60 -19.71 36.45
CA THR A 8 -27.43 -18.87 36.19
C THR A 8 -26.74 -19.28 34.90
N VAL A 9 -26.05 -18.33 34.27
CA VAL A 9 -25.17 -18.59 33.12
C VAL A 9 -23.77 -18.14 33.50
N ASP A 10 -22.79 -18.96 33.18
CA ASP A 10 -21.37 -18.63 33.23
C ASP A 10 -20.78 -18.91 31.84
N ASP A 11 -20.17 -17.89 31.24
CA ASP A 11 -19.65 -17.94 29.88
C ASP A 11 -18.29 -17.20 29.80
N PRO A 12 -17.17 -17.95 29.88
CA PRO A 12 -15.83 -17.42 29.63
C PRO A 12 -15.71 -16.98 28.17
N LEU A 13 -15.66 -15.67 27.95
CA LEU A 13 -15.74 -15.10 26.62
C LEU A 13 -14.42 -15.27 25.87
N PRO A 14 -14.46 -15.45 24.52
CA PRO A 14 -13.27 -15.71 23.74
C PRO A 14 -12.29 -14.54 23.82
N SER A 15 -11.00 -14.87 23.86
CA SER A 15 -9.91 -13.91 23.77
C SER A 15 -9.49 -13.69 22.31
N GLY A 16 -8.95 -12.52 22.01
CA GLY A 16 -8.49 -12.16 20.67
C GLY A 16 -7.98 -10.73 20.61
N THR A 17 -7.29 -10.40 19.52
CA THR A 17 -6.75 -9.06 19.26
C THR A 17 -7.89 -8.04 19.10
N GLY A 18 -7.86 -7.01 19.94
CA GLY A 18 -8.89 -5.97 19.97
C GLY A 18 -10.26 -6.41 20.48
N VAL A 19 -10.38 -7.63 21.01
CA VAL A 19 -11.64 -8.15 21.56
C VAL A 19 -11.86 -7.58 22.95
N ASP A 20 -12.89 -6.74 23.05
CA ASP A 20 -13.46 -6.22 24.28
C ASP A 20 -14.99 -6.39 24.25
N TRP A 21 -15.51 -7.35 25.02
CA TRP A 21 -16.91 -7.74 25.00
C TRP A 21 -17.77 -6.77 25.83
N SER A 22 -18.95 -6.49 25.32
CA SER A 22 -19.96 -5.69 26.00
C SER A 22 -21.32 -6.36 25.86
N ILE A 23 -22.23 -6.05 26.79
CA ILE A 23 -23.62 -6.50 26.68
C ILE A 23 -24.37 -5.48 25.82
N ASP A 24 -24.79 -5.91 24.65
CA ASP A 24 -25.59 -5.10 23.73
C ASP A 24 -27.07 -5.11 24.16
N THR A 25 -27.58 -6.26 24.60
CA THR A 25 -28.95 -6.37 25.11
C THR A 25 -29.00 -7.28 26.34
N GLN A 26 -29.51 -6.73 27.45
CA GLN A 26 -29.78 -7.46 28.68
C GLN A 26 -30.99 -8.40 28.51
N PRO A 27 -31.04 -9.50 29.27
CA PRO A 27 -32.20 -10.39 29.26
C PRO A 27 -33.45 -9.69 29.79
N ALA A 28 -34.61 -10.11 29.28
CA ALA A 28 -35.91 -9.62 29.75
C ALA A 28 -36.23 -10.02 31.21
N GLN A 29 -35.53 -11.02 31.75
CA GLN A 29 -35.63 -11.49 33.11
C GLN A 29 -34.24 -11.65 33.72
N GLY A 30 -34.07 -11.16 34.94
CA GLY A 30 -32.77 -11.20 35.62
C GLY A 30 -31.80 -10.17 35.06
N SER A 31 -30.51 -10.44 35.21
CA SER A 31 -29.45 -9.57 34.68
C SER A 31 -28.17 -10.34 34.40
N CYS A 32 -27.36 -9.79 33.50
CA CYS A 32 -26.03 -10.27 33.21
C CYS A 32 -25.00 -9.17 33.41
N THR A 33 -23.79 -9.56 33.80
CA THR A 33 -22.62 -8.69 33.89
C THR A 33 -21.44 -9.33 33.19
N ILE A 34 -20.61 -8.52 32.54
CA ILE A 34 -19.30 -8.95 32.06
C ILE A 34 -18.24 -8.41 33.02
N THR A 35 -17.31 -9.28 33.44
CA THR A 35 -16.20 -8.93 34.32
C THR A 35 -14.89 -9.46 33.77
N GLY A 36 -13.77 -8.95 34.29
CA GLY A 36 -12.43 -9.30 33.81
C GLY A 36 -11.82 -8.21 32.94
N ALA A 37 -10.57 -8.41 32.53
CA ALA A 37 -9.86 -7.52 31.61
C ALA A 37 -10.19 -7.88 30.16
N ALA A 38 -10.07 -6.93 29.23
CA ALA A 38 -10.19 -7.20 27.80
C ALA A 38 -9.30 -8.38 27.38
N GLY A 39 -9.85 -9.28 26.55
CA GLY A 39 -9.20 -10.55 26.20
C GLY A 39 -9.23 -11.65 27.28
N SER A 40 -9.86 -11.43 28.44
CA SER A 40 -10.06 -12.44 29.49
C SER A 40 -11.35 -12.17 30.28
N GLN A 41 -12.44 -11.94 29.54
CA GLN A 41 -13.73 -11.55 30.11
C GLN A 41 -14.60 -12.77 30.39
N THR A 42 -15.51 -12.63 31.34
CA THR A 42 -16.51 -13.65 31.67
C THR A 42 -17.87 -12.99 31.80
N LEU A 43 -18.84 -13.49 31.05
CA LEU A 43 -20.26 -13.15 31.19
C LEU A 43 -20.87 -14.04 32.27
N THR A 44 -21.46 -13.40 33.28
CA THR A 44 -22.21 -14.09 34.33
C THR A 44 -23.62 -13.54 34.38
N CYS A 45 -24.62 -14.42 34.36
CA CYS A 45 -26.04 -14.06 34.45
C CYS A 45 -26.71 -14.70 35.65
N SER A 46 -27.64 -13.97 36.27
CA SER A 46 -28.60 -14.47 37.25
C SER A 46 -30.01 -14.25 36.72
N LEU A 47 -30.69 -15.33 36.33
CA LEU A 47 -31.99 -15.29 35.65
C LEU A 47 -33.17 -15.65 36.57
N GLY A 48 -32.90 -16.22 37.74
CA GLY A 48 -33.95 -16.63 38.69
C GLY A 48 -34.70 -17.87 38.19
N THR A 49 -36.02 -17.92 38.38
CA THR A 49 -36.83 -19.09 37.98
C THR A 49 -37.30 -18.97 36.54
N LEU A 50 -37.01 -19.96 35.70
CA LEU A 50 -37.57 -20.09 34.36
C LEU A 50 -38.70 -21.11 34.35
N GLU A 51 -39.90 -20.66 33.96
CA GLU A 51 -41.07 -21.53 33.81
C GLU A 51 -40.89 -22.54 32.67
N SER A 52 -41.67 -23.62 32.71
CA SER A 52 -41.62 -24.66 31.68
C SER A 52 -41.90 -24.08 30.28
N GLY A 53 -40.92 -24.19 29.39
CA GLY A 53 -41.00 -23.68 28.02
C GLY A 53 -40.65 -22.19 27.86
N ALA A 54 -40.31 -21.49 28.94
CA ALA A 54 -39.81 -20.12 28.88
C ALA A 54 -38.41 -20.09 28.24
N SER A 55 -38.07 -18.95 27.63
CA SER A 55 -36.75 -18.70 27.06
C SER A 55 -36.36 -17.25 27.31
N VAL A 56 -35.07 -17.06 27.57
CA VAL A 56 -34.45 -15.76 27.83
C VAL A 56 -33.20 -15.69 26.95
N PHE A 57 -32.92 -14.52 26.38
CA PHE A 57 -31.72 -14.29 25.58
C PHE A 57 -30.94 -13.10 26.14
N VAL A 58 -29.62 -13.17 26.02
CA VAL A 58 -28.69 -12.06 26.22
C VAL A 58 -27.90 -11.91 24.92
N HIS A 59 -27.63 -10.68 24.50
CA HIS A 59 -26.79 -10.42 23.33
C HIS A 59 -25.53 -9.69 23.79
N ILE A 60 -24.38 -10.26 23.43
CA ILE A 60 -23.06 -9.68 23.66
C ILE A 60 -22.40 -9.35 22.33
N THR A 61 -21.62 -8.28 22.31
CA THR A 61 -20.92 -7.82 21.11
C THR A 61 -19.50 -7.42 21.47
N SER A 62 -18.61 -7.51 20.49
CA SER A 62 -17.24 -7.04 20.62
C SER A 62 -16.75 -6.49 19.29
N GLY A 63 -15.87 -5.49 19.37
CA GLY A 63 -15.03 -5.12 18.24
C GLY A 63 -13.93 -6.16 18.02
N THR A 64 -13.35 -6.15 16.83
CA THR A 64 -12.11 -6.86 16.53
C THR A 64 -11.14 -5.88 15.90
N SER A 65 -9.87 -5.95 16.24
CA SER A 65 -8.83 -5.15 15.58
C SER A 65 -7.80 -6.07 14.96
N PHE A 66 -7.16 -5.58 13.90
CA PHE A 66 -6.00 -6.26 13.33
C PHE A 66 -4.73 -5.80 14.05
N ASP A 67 -3.95 -6.75 14.55
CA ASP A 67 -2.57 -6.53 15.02
C ASP A 67 -1.59 -7.31 14.13
N PRO A 68 -0.77 -6.64 13.31
CA PRO A 68 0.18 -7.30 12.41
C PRO A 68 1.20 -8.19 13.12
N ASN A 69 1.51 -7.97 14.40
CA ASN A 69 2.50 -8.74 15.13
C ASN A 69 1.89 -9.96 15.85
N ALA A 70 0.66 -9.84 16.34
CA ALA A 70 -0.03 -10.94 17.00
C ALA A 70 -0.74 -11.86 15.99
N ASP A 71 -1.34 -11.30 14.93
CA ASP A 71 -2.17 -12.04 13.97
C ASP A 71 -1.34 -12.74 12.87
N TYR A 72 -0.14 -12.24 12.55
CA TYR A 72 0.75 -12.84 11.53
C TYR A 72 1.47 -14.11 12.00
N THR A 73 1.54 -14.37 13.32
CA THR A 73 2.20 -15.60 13.83
C THR A 73 1.46 -16.89 13.45
N GLN A 74 0.21 -16.81 12.98
CA GLN A 74 -0.56 -17.98 12.51
C GLN A 74 -0.43 -18.28 11.01
N THR A 75 -0.07 -17.31 10.16
CA THR A 75 0.04 -17.52 8.71
C THR A 75 1.26 -18.36 8.31
N ASN A 76 2.30 -18.39 9.14
CA ASN A 76 3.49 -19.23 8.94
C ASN A 76 3.33 -20.69 9.41
N GLN A 77 2.15 -21.10 9.89
CA GLN A 77 1.85 -22.47 10.36
C GLN A 77 0.87 -23.23 9.43
N GLY A 78 0.53 -22.68 8.26
CA GLY A 78 -0.36 -23.35 7.30
C GLY A 78 -1.83 -23.43 7.73
N LEU A 79 -2.25 -22.57 8.67
CA LEU A 79 -3.64 -22.45 9.09
C LEU A 79 -4.48 -21.67 8.05
N PRO A 80 -5.79 -21.97 7.91
CA PRO A 80 -6.69 -21.17 7.10
C PRO A 80 -6.63 -19.69 7.48
N ILE A 81 -6.83 -18.83 6.51
CA ILE A 81 -6.83 -17.38 6.69
C ILE A 81 -8.01 -17.03 7.60
N GLY A 82 -7.74 -16.58 8.82
CA GLY A 82 -8.75 -16.18 9.79
C GLY A 82 -8.50 -16.67 11.22
N PHE A 83 -9.04 -15.94 12.21
CA PHE A 83 -8.89 -16.20 13.63
C PHE A 83 -10.21 -16.74 14.22
N PRO A 84 -10.29 -18.03 14.59
CA PRO A 84 -11.49 -18.57 15.22
C PRO A 84 -11.62 -18.08 16.67
N LEU A 85 -12.83 -17.65 17.03
CA LEU A 85 -13.27 -17.26 18.37
C LEU A 85 -14.31 -18.29 18.86
N PRO A 86 -13.87 -19.44 19.40
CA PRO A 86 -14.78 -20.42 19.98
C PRO A 86 -15.29 -19.92 21.33
N ASN A 87 -16.61 -19.93 21.52
CA ASN A 87 -17.28 -19.59 22.77
C ASN A 87 -18.05 -20.80 23.31
N THR A 88 -18.07 -20.98 24.63
CA THR A 88 -18.86 -22.06 25.27
C THR A 88 -19.50 -21.54 26.55
N ALA A 89 -20.81 -21.37 26.51
CA ALA A 89 -21.60 -20.96 27.66
C ALA A 89 -22.08 -22.19 28.45
N THR A 90 -22.12 -22.06 29.78
CA THR A 90 -22.66 -23.07 30.70
C THR A 90 -23.86 -22.48 31.44
N VAL A 91 -24.99 -23.17 31.42
CA VAL A 91 -26.17 -22.86 32.22
C VAL A 91 -26.28 -23.83 33.40
N SER A 92 -26.65 -23.32 34.57
CA SER A 92 -26.87 -24.10 35.78
C SER A 92 -28.22 -23.72 36.42
N ALA A 93 -28.80 -24.64 37.17
CA ALA A 93 -30.00 -24.42 37.99
C ALA A 93 -29.87 -25.19 39.30
N SER A 94 -30.53 -24.75 40.38
CA SER A 94 -30.45 -25.43 41.68
C SER A 94 -31.15 -26.79 41.71
N ASN A 95 -32.05 -27.04 40.76
CA ASN A 95 -32.88 -28.24 40.68
C ASN A 95 -32.67 -29.08 39.40
N ALA A 96 -31.61 -28.83 38.63
CA ALA A 96 -31.29 -29.57 37.40
C ALA A 96 -29.77 -29.66 37.17
N PRO A 97 -29.28 -30.68 36.44
CA PRO A 97 -27.88 -30.71 36.01
C PRO A 97 -27.57 -29.52 35.09
N SER A 98 -26.31 -29.08 35.09
CA SER A 98 -25.86 -28.06 34.16
C SER A 98 -25.85 -28.57 32.72
N ALA A 99 -25.95 -27.62 31.79
CA ALA A 99 -25.83 -27.87 30.36
C ALA A 99 -24.92 -26.83 29.73
N SER A 100 -24.33 -27.15 28.58
CA SER A 100 -23.45 -26.23 27.85
C SER A 100 -23.77 -26.21 26.36
N SER A 101 -23.47 -25.10 25.71
CA SER A 101 -23.57 -24.96 24.26
C SER A 101 -22.40 -24.14 23.74
N SER A 102 -21.90 -24.49 22.56
CA SER A 102 -20.76 -23.82 21.95
C SER A 102 -21.07 -23.29 20.55
N ALA A 103 -20.38 -22.23 20.19
CA ALA A 103 -20.42 -21.61 18.86
C ALA A 103 -19.02 -21.09 18.51
N THR A 104 -18.75 -20.83 17.24
CA THR A 104 -17.47 -20.27 16.80
C THR A 104 -17.71 -19.23 15.73
N ILE A 105 -17.06 -18.08 15.89
CA ILE A 105 -16.97 -17.03 14.88
C ILE A 105 -15.57 -17.06 14.28
N VAL A 106 -15.41 -16.81 12.98
CA VAL A 106 -14.09 -16.66 12.36
C VAL A 106 -13.90 -15.22 11.93
N VAL A 107 -12.90 -14.55 12.49
CA VAL A 107 -12.49 -13.19 12.10
C VAL A 107 -11.62 -13.30 10.86
N GLN A 108 -12.04 -12.69 9.76
CA GLN A 108 -11.36 -12.78 8.47
C GLN A 108 -10.57 -11.49 8.19
N ALA A 109 -9.24 -11.60 8.13
CA ALA A 109 -8.35 -10.49 7.80
C ALA A 109 -8.09 -10.44 6.29
N PRO A 110 -7.90 -9.24 5.70
CA PRO A 110 -7.48 -9.13 4.31
C PRO A 110 -6.04 -9.60 4.12
N VAL A 111 -5.72 -10.05 2.91
CA VAL A 111 -4.35 -10.42 2.53
C VAL A 111 -4.02 -9.66 1.25
N LEU A 112 -3.43 -8.48 1.42
CA LEU A 112 -3.00 -7.68 0.28
C LEU A 112 -1.68 -8.20 -0.29
N ALA A 113 -1.53 -8.03 -1.60
CA ALA A 113 -0.26 -8.09 -2.30
C ALA A 113 -0.14 -6.86 -3.20
N ILE A 114 1.10 -6.44 -3.45
CA ILE A 114 1.41 -5.39 -4.40
C ILE A 114 2.55 -5.86 -5.29
N THR A 115 2.44 -5.60 -6.60
CA THR A 115 3.52 -5.76 -7.55
C THR A 115 3.79 -4.44 -8.23
N LYS A 116 5.07 -4.17 -8.49
CA LYS A 116 5.50 -2.99 -9.22
C LYS A 116 6.45 -3.41 -10.31
N THR A 117 6.18 -2.97 -11.54
CA THR A 117 6.93 -3.37 -12.72
C THR A 117 7.33 -2.13 -13.50
N ALA A 118 8.61 -2.04 -13.84
CA ALA A 118 9.08 -1.04 -14.78
C ALA A 118 8.73 -1.46 -16.21
N ASP A 119 8.31 -0.50 -17.04
CA ASP A 119 8.00 -0.77 -18.45
C ASP A 119 9.24 -1.23 -19.24
N ALA A 120 10.42 -0.79 -18.82
CA ALA A 120 11.72 -1.19 -19.35
C ALA A 120 12.78 -1.19 -18.25
N ALA A 121 13.76 -2.11 -18.32
CA ALA A 121 14.87 -2.14 -17.36
C ALA A 121 15.83 -0.95 -17.51
N ALA A 122 15.97 -0.44 -18.73
CA ALA A 122 16.78 0.73 -19.03
C ALA A 122 16.21 1.53 -20.21
N VAL A 123 16.43 2.84 -20.21
CA VAL A 123 16.06 3.76 -21.30
C VAL A 123 17.17 4.78 -21.55
N THR A 124 17.14 5.49 -22.68
CA THR A 124 18.06 6.60 -22.94
C THR A 124 17.44 7.92 -22.48
N VAL A 125 18.26 8.87 -22.03
CA VAL A 125 17.81 10.24 -21.72
C VAL A 125 17.00 10.83 -22.87
N GLY A 126 15.83 11.38 -22.55
CA GLY A 126 14.87 11.90 -23.53
C GLY A 126 13.71 10.96 -23.77
N ASP A 127 13.86 9.66 -23.45
CA ASP A 127 12.80 8.67 -23.60
C ASP A 127 11.80 8.73 -22.44
N LYS A 128 10.63 8.15 -22.69
CA LYS A 128 9.62 7.90 -21.65
C LYS A 128 10.06 6.76 -20.73
N VAL A 129 9.70 6.92 -19.46
CA VAL A 129 9.76 5.91 -18.42
C VAL A 129 8.36 5.63 -17.91
N GLY A 130 8.15 4.47 -17.32
CA GLY A 130 6.86 4.13 -16.73
C GLY A 130 6.92 2.97 -15.75
N PHE A 131 5.93 2.95 -14.85
CA PHE A 131 5.73 1.88 -13.89
C PHE A 131 4.26 1.47 -13.89
N THR A 132 4.03 0.16 -13.91
CA THR A 132 2.74 -0.45 -13.57
C THR A 132 2.74 -0.85 -12.11
N ILE A 133 1.71 -0.46 -11.35
CA ILE A 133 1.50 -0.87 -9.97
C ILE A 133 0.19 -1.64 -9.92
N VAL A 134 0.23 -2.88 -9.43
CA VAL A 134 -0.96 -3.72 -9.23
C VAL A 134 -1.09 -4.01 -7.75
N VAL A 135 -2.26 -3.76 -7.19
CA VAL A 135 -2.64 -4.13 -5.82
C VAL A 135 -3.74 -5.18 -5.91
N SER A 136 -3.63 -6.25 -5.14
CA SER A 136 -4.64 -7.32 -5.09
C SER A 136 -4.96 -7.71 -3.66
N ASN A 137 -6.19 -8.16 -3.42
CA ASN A 137 -6.57 -8.88 -2.21
C ASN A 137 -6.74 -10.36 -2.55
N SER A 138 -6.13 -11.26 -1.78
CA SER A 138 -6.14 -12.70 -2.01
C SER A 138 -7.55 -13.26 -2.24
N ASP A 139 -7.67 -14.27 -3.11
CA ASP A 139 -8.91 -15.00 -3.38
C ASP A 139 -9.05 -16.28 -2.54
N ALA A 140 -8.03 -16.63 -1.76
CA ALA A 140 -8.04 -17.83 -0.93
C ALA A 140 -9.13 -17.76 0.18
N ASP A 141 -9.73 -18.92 0.45
CA ASP A 141 -10.81 -19.07 1.42
C ASP A 141 -10.44 -18.51 2.81
N GLY A 142 -11.36 -17.74 3.39
CA GLY A 142 -11.15 -17.07 4.67
C GLY A 142 -10.48 -15.68 4.57
N THR A 143 -10.09 -15.24 3.37
CA THR A 143 -9.66 -13.85 3.17
C THR A 143 -10.81 -12.89 3.43
N GLY A 144 -10.55 -11.87 4.24
CA GLY A 144 -11.51 -10.81 4.54
C GLY A 144 -11.51 -9.67 3.52
N LEU A 145 -12.52 -8.79 3.64
CA LEU A 145 -12.58 -7.52 2.92
C LEU A 145 -11.41 -6.62 3.34
N ALA A 146 -10.62 -6.12 2.39
CA ALA A 146 -9.63 -5.08 2.65
C ALA A 146 -10.33 -3.72 2.62
N LYS A 147 -10.38 -3.03 3.76
CA LYS A 147 -11.13 -1.79 3.91
C LYS A 147 -10.29 -0.58 3.59
N SER A 148 -10.84 0.35 2.81
CA SER A 148 -10.22 1.65 2.49
C SER A 148 -8.75 1.53 2.07
N VAL A 149 -8.48 0.68 1.08
CA VAL A 149 -7.12 0.48 0.57
C VAL A 149 -6.60 1.76 -0.06
N SER A 150 -5.41 2.17 0.37
CA SER A 150 -4.69 3.32 -0.16
C SER A 150 -3.33 2.90 -0.70
N VAL A 151 -2.81 3.65 -1.68
CA VAL A 151 -1.44 3.50 -2.19
C VAL A 151 -0.72 4.82 -2.02
N ASN A 152 0.51 4.78 -1.52
CA ASN A 152 1.44 5.89 -1.48
C ASN A 152 2.73 5.47 -2.18
N ASP A 153 3.19 6.28 -3.12
CA ASP A 153 4.38 5.99 -3.92
C ASP A 153 5.15 7.30 -4.20
N PRO A 154 6.19 7.61 -3.39
CA PRO A 154 7.08 8.73 -3.63
C PRO A 154 7.88 8.48 -4.92
N LEU A 155 7.58 9.25 -5.96
CA LEU A 155 8.10 9.00 -7.30
C LEU A 155 9.56 9.46 -7.41
N PRO A 156 10.41 8.69 -8.11
CA PRO A 156 11.84 8.97 -8.16
C PRO A 156 12.13 10.30 -8.84
N ALA A 157 12.97 11.09 -8.16
CA ALA A 157 13.51 12.35 -8.61
C ALA A 157 14.85 12.12 -9.31
N GLY A 158 14.86 12.03 -10.63
CA GLY A 158 16.10 11.88 -11.39
C GLY A 158 15.85 12.09 -12.87
N SER A 159 16.85 12.59 -13.59
CA SER A 159 16.74 12.89 -15.03
C SER A 159 15.53 13.77 -15.39
N GLY A 160 15.12 14.67 -14.49
CA GLY A 160 14.02 15.62 -14.70
C GLY A 160 12.67 14.99 -15.06
N ALA A 161 12.39 13.75 -14.61
CA ALA A 161 11.14 13.07 -14.88
C ALA A 161 9.93 13.84 -14.31
N ASP A 162 9.06 14.28 -15.21
CA ASP A 162 7.73 14.81 -14.87
C ASP A 162 6.68 13.72 -15.03
N TRP A 163 6.17 13.22 -13.91
CA TRP A 163 5.29 12.06 -13.85
C TRP A 163 3.82 12.45 -14.04
N SER A 164 3.10 11.61 -14.77
CA SER A 164 1.67 11.70 -15.00
C SER A 164 1.04 10.31 -14.92
N ILE A 165 -0.26 10.27 -14.66
CA ILE A 165 -1.02 9.02 -14.67
C ILE A 165 -1.48 8.77 -16.09
N ASP A 166 -1.05 7.65 -16.67
CA ASP A 166 -1.46 7.22 -18.01
C ASP A 166 -2.81 6.49 -17.94
N THR A 167 -2.95 5.56 -16.97
CA THR A 167 -4.17 4.78 -16.77
C THR A 167 -4.55 4.74 -15.29
N GLN A 168 -5.78 5.14 -14.99
CA GLN A 168 -6.40 5.05 -13.66
C GLN A 168 -6.85 3.61 -13.33
N PRO A 169 -6.94 3.23 -12.05
CA PRO A 169 -7.53 1.96 -11.67
C PRO A 169 -9.02 1.91 -12.03
N ALA A 170 -9.54 0.68 -12.22
CA ALA A 170 -10.94 0.46 -12.56
C ALA A 170 -11.93 0.87 -11.44
N GLN A 171 -11.42 0.99 -10.20
CA GLN A 171 -12.14 1.47 -9.03
C GLN A 171 -11.26 2.44 -8.25
N GLY A 172 -11.89 3.47 -7.68
CA GLY A 172 -11.19 4.49 -6.93
C GLY A 172 -10.48 5.49 -7.86
N SER A 173 -9.51 6.20 -7.32
CA SER A 173 -8.71 7.14 -8.12
C SER A 173 -7.32 7.35 -7.53
N CYS A 174 -6.41 7.72 -8.41
CA CYS A 174 -5.06 8.14 -8.07
C CYS A 174 -4.84 9.60 -8.50
N SER A 175 -3.99 10.30 -7.77
CA SER A 175 -3.48 11.62 -8.12
C SER A 175 -1.97 11.68 -7.91
N ILE A 176 -1.29 12.52 -8.70
CA ILE A 176 0.11 12.86 -8.50
C ILE A 176 0.15 14.31 -8.04
N ALA A 177 0.91 14.57 -6.97
CA ALA A 177 1.07 15.90 -6.39
C ALA A 177 2.53 16.16 -6.03
N GLY A 178 2.87 17.44 -5.85
CA GLY A 178 4.24 17.90 -5.57
C GLY A 178 4.92 18.51 -6.80
N PRO A 179 6.04 19.22 -6.63
CA PRO A 179 6.80 19.77 -7.74
C PRO A 179 7.54 18.66 -8.50
N VAL A 180 7.87 18.90 -9.76
CA VAL A 180 8.77 18.02 -10.55
C VAL A 180 10.06 17.79 -9.77
N GLY A 181 10.48 16.52 -9.66
CA GLY A 181 11.61 16.10 -8.82
C GLY A 181 11.26 15.89 -7.33
N ASN A 182 10.01 15.99 -6.92
CA ASN A 182 9.51 15.53 -5.62
C ASN A 182 8.01 15.23 -5.69
N GLN A 183 7.63 14.42 -6.68
CA GLN A 183 6.23 14.06 -6.92
C GLN A 183 5.87 12.82 -6.09
N THR A 184 4.63 12.73 -5.63
CA THR A 184 4.09 11.56 -4.93
C THR A 184 2.79 11.15 -5.59
N LEU A 185 2.69 9.87 -5.93
CA LEU A 185 1.43 9.24 -6.35
C LEU A 185 0.67 8.78 -5.09
N SER A 186 -0.57 9.22 -4.98
CA SER A 186 -1.50 8.83 -3.92
C SER A 186 -2.76 8.26 -4.53
N CYS A 187 -3.15 7.05 -4.14
CA CYS A 187 -4.38 6.40 -4.58
C CYS A 187 -5.32 6.12 -3.41
N ALA A 188 -6.61 6.32 -3.64
CA ALA A 188 -7.68 5.80 -2.81
C ALA A 188 -8.45 4.76 -3.64
N LEU A 189 -8.15 3.48 -3.42
CA LEU A 189 -8.77 2.36 -4.14
C LEU A 189 -10.11 1.95 -3.53
N GLY A 190 -10.32 2.28 -2.25
CA GLY A 190 -11.54 1.93 -1.51
C GLY A 190 -11.51 0.49 -1.02
N ASP A 191 -12.69 -0.09 -0.79
CA ASP A 191 -12.80 -1.46 -0.31
C ASP A 191 -12.50 -2.46 -1.44
N MET A 192 -11.68 -3.47 -1.15
CA MET A 192 -11.31 -4.54 -2.09
C MET A 192 -11.72 -5.89 -1.50
N LYS A 193 -12.65 -6.58 -2.16
CA LYS A 193 -13.13 -7.91 -1.81
C LYS A 193 -12.04 -8.96 -2.08
N PRO A 194 -12.16 -10.17 -1.50
CA PRO A 194 -11.30 -11.28 -1.88
C PRO A 194 -11.30 -11.50 -3.40
N GLY A 195 -10.12 -11.61 -3.99
CA GLY A 195 -9.90 -11.75 -5.43
C GLY A 195 -9.91 -10.45 -6.25
N ASP A 196 -10.21 -9.30 -5.65
CA ASP A 196 -10.12 -8.02 -6.36
C ASP A 196 -8.66 -7.68 -6.69
N SER A 197 -8.43 -7.14 -7.89
CA SER A 197 -7.12 -6.68 -8.37
C SER A 197 -7.27 -5.38 -9.15
N LEU A 198 -6.53 -4.35 -8.75
CA LEU A 198 -6.58 -3.00 -9.34
C LEU A 198 -5.19 -2.58 -9.78
N SER A 199 -5.11 -1.93 -10.95
CA SER A 199 -3.85 -1.50 -11.56
C SER A 199 -3.86 -0.02 -11.86
N VAL A 200 -2.76 0.67 -11.58
CA VAL A 200 -2.49 2.04 -12.04
C VAL A 200 -1.20 2.03 -12.86
N HIS A 201 -1.19 2.77 -13.95
CA HIS A 201 0.03 2.98 -14.74
C HIS A 201 0.40 4.46 -14.72
N ILE A 202 1.68 4.71 -14.45
CA ILE A 202 2.26 6.06 -14.45
C ILE A 202 3.39 6.12 -15.47
N THR A 203 3.52 7.27 -16.11
CA THR A 203 4.58 7.54 -17.07
C THR A 203 5.19 8.91 -16.83
N GLY A 204 6.48 9.06 -17.16
CA GLY A 204 7.18 10.33 -17.15
C GLY A 204 8.11 10.44 -18.34
N THR A 205 8.47 11.66 -18.71
CA THR A 205 9.49 11.89 -19.76
C THR A 205 10.78 12.31 -19.10
N THR A 206 11.89 11.62 -19.41
CA THR A 206 13.20 12.00 -18.92
C THR A 206 13.76 13.18 -19.73
N THR A 207 14.46 14.08 -19.08
CA THR A 207 15.14 15.21 -19.69
C THR A 207 16.62 15.18 -19.32
N GLN A 208 17.46 15.71 -20.21
CA GLN A 208 18.88 15.79 -19.94
C GLN A 208 19.13 16.81 -18.83
N VAL A 209 19.73 16.34 -17.74
CA VAL A 209 20.17 17.20 -16.63
C VAL A 209 21.68 17.33 -16.73
N THR A 210 22.15 18.50 -17.15
CA THR A 210 23.58 18.74 -17.46
C THR A 210 24.51 18.66 -16.24
N SER A 211 23.94 18.73 -15.03
CA SER A 211 24.66 18.56 -13.77
C SER A 211 24.73 17.10 -13.28
N GLU A 212 24.11 16.16 -13.99
CA GLU A 212 24.06 14.75 -13.60
C GLU A 212 25.05 13.90 -14.43
N THR A 213 25.64 12.90 -13.78
CA THR A 213 26.48 11.89 -14.43
C THR A 213 25.64 10.66 -14.73
N TYR A 214 25.76 10.12 -15.94
CA TYR A 214 25.07 8.90 -16.36
C TYR A 214 26.01 7.67 -16.28
N PRO A 215 25.49 6.45 -16.03
CA PRO A 215 24.06 6.11 -15.89
C PRO A 215 23.46 6.55 -14.55
N GLN A 216 22.15 6.83 -14.56
CA GLN A 216 21.35 7.09 -13.36
C GLN A 216 20.39 5.93 -13.10
N THR A 217 19.95 5.73 -11.86
CA THR A 217 18.94 4.71 -11.53
C THR A 217 17.72 5.37 -10.88
N LEU A 218 16.55 5.22 -11.51
CA LEU A 218 15.26 5.56 -10.92
C LEU A 218 14.74 4.37 -10.12
N ALA A 219 15.12 4.27 -8.86
CA ALA A 219 14.54 3.29 -7.93
C ALA A 219 13.21 3.81 -7.38
N ASN A 220 12.16 2.99 -7.45
CA ASN A 220 10.82 3.39 -7.07
C ASN A 220 10.17 2.34 -6.16
N THR A 221 9.51 2.77 -5.08
CA THR A 221 8.87 1.88 -4.11
C THR A 221 7.48 2.37 -3.76
N ALA A 222 6.48 1.59 -4.14
CA ALA A 222 5.09 1.84 -3.78
C ALA A 222 4.72 1.03 -2.53
N THR A 223 3.85 1.62 -1.70
CA THR A 223 3.27 0.98 -0.51
C THR A 223 1.76 0.99 -0.61
N ALA A 224 1.11 -0.15 -0.41
CA ALA A 224 -0.34 -0.26 -0.27
C ALA A 224 -0.71 -0.57 1.18
N GLN A 225 -1.77 0.07 1.69
CA GLN A 225 -2.19 -0.05 3.08
C GLN A 225 -3.72 -0.12 3.19
N PRO A 226 -4.30 -1.20 3.74
CA PRO A 226 -5.69 -1.23 4.18
C PRO A 226 -5.81 -0.69 5.60
N THR A 227 -7.02 -0.29 6.01
CA THR A 227 -7.27 0.16 7.39
C THR A 227 -7.42 -0.98 8.41
N ASN A 228 -7.60 -2.22 7.94
CA ASN A 228 -7.85 -3.40 8.76
C ASN A 228 -6.88 -4.55 8.47
N GLY A 229 -5.64 -4.24 8.07
CA GLY A 229 -4.63 -5.24 7.71
C GLY A 229 -3.23 -4.64 7.63
N SER A 230 -2.24 -5.49 7.35
CA SER A 230 -0.85 -5.06 7.16
C SER A 230 -0.67 -4.34 5.83
N GLY A 231 0.22 -3.35 5.82
CA GLY A 231 0.71 -2.76 4.58
C GLY A 231 1.67 -3.70 3.85
N VAL A 232 1.74 -3.53 2.54
CA VAL A 232 2.65 -4.26 1.64
C VAL A 232 3.39 -3.28 0.74
N SER A 233 4.60 -3.63 0.32
CA SER A 233 5.41 -2.78 -0.56
C SER A 233 6.03 -3.57 -1.70
N ALA A 234 6.25 -2.88 -2.82
CA ALA A 234 6.97 -3.43 -3.96
C ALA A 234 7.85 -2.36 -4.58
N SER A 235 9.05 -2.78 -4.98
CA SER A 235 10.05 -1.91 -5.59
C SER A 235 10.37 -2.35 -7.01
N ALA A 236 10.63 -1.38 -7.88
CA ALA A 236 11.16 -1.58 -9.21
C ALA A 236 12.21 -0.51 -9.51
N LYS A 237 13.01 -0.69 -10.56
CA LYS A 237 13.99 0.31 -10.98
C LYS A 237 14.11 0.40 -12.49
N ILE A 238 14.54 1.57 -12.96
CA ILE A 238 14.87 1.84 -14.37
C ILE A 238 16.24 2.52 -14.41
N ASP A 239 17.16 2.00 -15.21
CA ASP A 239 18.46 2.63 -15.44
C ASP A 239 18.38 3.61 -16.64
N ILE A 240 18.82 4.85 -16.45
CA ILE A 240 18.84 5.90 -17.47
C ILE A 240 20.25 5.99 -18.04
N LEU A 241 20.38 5.72 -19.33
CA LEU A 241 21.64 5.73 -20.07
C LEU A 241 21.86 7.10 -20.72
N ALA A 242 23.13 7.49 -20.86
CA ALA A 242 23.50 8.72 -21.56
C ALA A 242 22.98 8.71 -23.00
N GLY A 243 22.50 9.88 -23.46
CA GLY A 243 22.25 10.11 -24.88
C GLY A 243 23.54 10.09 -25.70
N ALA A 244 23.42 9.96 -27.02
CA ALA A 244 24.57 9.99 -27.92
C ALA A 244 25.34 11.32 -27.79
N VAL A 245 26.62 11.26 -27.43
CA VAL A 245 27.51 12.42 -27.47
C VAL A 245 27.94 12.63 -28.91
N LEU A 246 27.51 13.72 -29.54
CA LEU A 246 28.08 14.18 -30.81
C LEU A 246 29.50 14.69 -30.52
N ALA A 247 30.50 13.81 -30.66
CA ALA A 247 31.89 14.23 -30.65
C ALA A 247 32.18 14.91 -31.99
N VAL A 248 32.46 16.21 -31.97
CA VAL A 248 33.19 16.83 -33.08
C VAL A 248 34.63 16.33 -32.95
N PRO A 249 35.14 15.49 -33.87
CA PRO A 249 36.55 15.11 -33.80
C PRO A 249 37.34 16.41 -33.93
N ALA A 250 38.09 16.76 -32.88
CA ALA A 250 39.14 17.76 -33.01
C ALA A 250 40.15 17.15 -33.99
N THR A 251 40.01 17.46 -35.27
CA THR A 251 41.08 17.21 -36.23
C THR A 251 42.22 18.13 -35.84
N GLY A 252 43.07 17.66 -34.93
CA GLY A 252 44.35 18.26 -34.65
C GLY A 252 45.14 18.23 -35.94
N LEU A 253 45.13 19.34 -36.69
CA LEU A 253 46.12 19.56 -37.73
C LEU A 253 47.46 19.79 -37.03
N PRO A 254 48.48 18.96 -37.24
CA PRO A 254 49.74 19.13 -36.57
C PRO A 254 50.60 20.08 -37.40
N PHE A 255 50.29 21.38 -37.49
CA PHE A 255 51.25 22.33 -38.07
C PHE A 255 51.23 23.71 -37.40
N PRO A 256 52.41 24.26 -37.05
CA PRO A 256 52.54 25.58 -36.47
C PRO A 256 52.44 26.65 -37.56
N TRP A 257 52.18 27.88 -37.11
CA TRP A 257 52.14 29.16 -37.84
C TRP A 257 50.76 29.65 -38.32
N VAL A 258 50.17 30.47 -37.44
CA VAL A 258 49.43 31.72 -37.70
C VAL A 258 48.42 31.70 -38.86
N GLY A 259 47.14 31.57 -38.51
CA GLY A 259 46.02 31.94 -39.38
C GLY A 259 44.71 31.31 -38.94
N MET A 260 43.95 31.99 -38.08
CA MET A 260 42.57 31.61 -37.75
C MET A 260 41.70 31.84 -39.00
N LEU A 261 41.37 30.75 -39.70
CA LEU A 261 40.33 30.74 -40.74
C LEU A 261 39.11 30.02 -40.17
N ILE A 262 38.16 30.79 -39.64
CA ILE A 262 36.79 30.29 -39.41
C ILE A 262 36.13 30.25 -40.79
N ILE A 263 35.99 29.06 -41.38
CA ILE A 263 35.07 28.86 -42.50
C ILE A 263 33.68 28.70 -41.90
N LEU A 264 32.89 29.79 -41.92
CA LEU A 264 31.45 29.67 -41.92
C LEU A 264 31.06 29.04 -43.26
N ALA A 265 30.63 27.78 -43.24
CA ALA A 265 29.92 27.19 -44.37
C ALA A 265 28.59 27.96 -44.51
N GLY A 266 28.53 28.80 -45.55
CA GLY A 266 27.44 29.74 -45.76
C GLY A 266 26.16 29.08 -46.26
N LEU A 267 25.05 29.70 -45.89
CA LEU A 267 23.99 30.03 -46.83
C LEU A 267 23.92 31.57 -46.88
N GLY A 268 24.27 32.17 -48.02
CA GLY A 268 23.99 33.58 -48.32
C GLY A 268 25.20 34.48 -48.62
N THR A 269 25.49 34.62 -49.92
CA THR A 269 26.11 35.77 -50.63
C THR A 269 26.94 36.81 -49.86
N ILE A 270 28.25 36.90 -50.13
CA ILE A 270 29.16 37.97 -49.68
C ILE A 270 29.45 38.95 -50.83
N ALA A 271 29.28 40.26 -50.56
CA ALA A 271 29.89 41.35 -51.32
C ALA A 271 31.22 41.76 -50.65
N ALA A 272 32.30 41.84 -51.44
CA ALA A 272 33.65 42.08 -50.94
C ALA A 272 33.95 43.57 -50.71
N GLY A 273 34.46 43.90 -49.50
CA GLY A 273 35.05 45.20 -49.18
C GLY A 273 36.44 45.00 -48.58
N MET A 274 37.48 45.43 -49.30
CA MET A 274 38.89 45.25 -48.99
C MET A 274 39.38 46.34 -48.01
N PHE A 275 39.93 45.98 -46.84
CA PHE A 275 40.65 46.93 -45.98
C PHE A 275 42.05 46.39 -45.64
N ARG A 276 43.08 47.12 -46.07
CA ARG A 276 44.49 46.81 -45.77
C ARG A 276 44.88 47.47 -44.45
N TYR A 277 45.38 46.69 -43.48
CA TYR A 277 46.12 47.24 -42.33
C TYR A 277 47.62 46.92 -42.48
N ARG A 278 48.44 47.97 -42.62
CA ARG A 278 49.90 47.91 -42.44
C ARG A 278 50.19 47.98 -40.94
N PHE A 279 51.07 47.12 -40.43
CA PHE A 279 51.65 47.34 -39.11
C PHE A 279 53.14 46.96 -39.06
N ARG A 280 53.81 47.73 -38.20
CA ARG A 280 55.15 47.56 -37.60
C ARG A 280 56.34 48.14 -38.40
N ARG A 281 57.34 48.76 -37.76
CA ARG A 281 57.83 48.70 -36.36
C ARG A 281 58.73 49.93 -36.10
N ARG A 282 58.76 50.48 -34.87
CA ARG A 282 59.92 51.24 -34.37
C ARG A 282 60.64 50.37 -33.32
N HIS A 283 61.96 50.31 -33.41
CA HIS A 283 62.86 49.78 -32.38
C HIS A 283 63.63 50.96 -31.77
N ALA A 284 63.88 50.85 -30.46
CA ALA A 284 64.51 51.80 -29.53
C ALA A 284 63.67 53.03 -29.19
#